data_AF-A0A7X9BXD8-F1
#
_entry.id   AF-A0A7X9BXD8-F1
#
_cell.length_a   1.000
_cell.length_b   1.000
_cell.length_c   1.000
_cell.angle_alpha   90.00
_cell.angle_beta   90.00
_cell.angle_gamma   90.00
#
_symmetry.space_group_name_H-M   'P 1'
#
loop_
_entity.id
_entity.type
_entity.pdbx_description
1 polymer ?
#
loop_
_entity_poly.entity_id
_entity_poly.type
_entity_poly.pdbx_seq_one_letter_code
_entity_poly.pdbx_strand_id
1 'polypeptide(L)' 'LERDSVILAEQIRTIDKSRLKEKVAVIDEEVMLRVDQAIEISLGLTDI' A
#
# COMPACT_ATOMS: atom_id res chain seq x y z
N LEU A 1 -5.63 6.80 -12.23
CA LEU A 1 -6.63 7.14 -11.19
C LEU A 1 -7.26 8.46 -11.59
N GLU A 2 -8.59 8.55 -11.63
CA GLU A 2 -9.31 9.76 -12.07
C GLU A 2 -9.42 10.83 -10.98
N ARG A 3 -9.03 10.50 -9.74
CA ARG A 3 -9.10 11.36 -8.56
C ARG A 3 -7.88 11.17 -7.68
N ASP A 4 -7.51 12.20 -6.94
CA ASP A 4 -6.50 12.10 -5.90
C ASP A 4 -6.89 11.01 -4.89
N SER A 5 -5.92 10.20 -4.50
CA SER A 5 -6.14 8.95 -3.76
C SER A 5 -5.05 8.77 -2.70
N VAL A 6 -5.34 7.93 -1.70
CA VAL A 6 -4.43 7.60 -0.60
C VAL A 6 -4.34 6.08 -0.42
N ILE A 7 -3.18 5.58 0.01
CA ILE A 7 -2.97 4.17 0.40
C ILE A 7 -3.08 4.08 1.92
N LEU A 8 -3.91 3.17 2.41
CA LEU A 8 -4.18 2.97 3.83
C LEU A 8 -3.37 1.78 4.37
N ALA A 9 -2.19 2.05 4.93
CA ALA A 9 -1.31 1.02 5.50
C ALA A 9 -1.92 0.35 6.74
N GLU A 10 -2.84 1.02 7.43
CA GLU A 10 -3.58 0.49 8.58
C GLU A 10 -4.69 -0.51 8.18
N GLN A 11 -5.02 -0.61 6.89
CA GLN A 11 -6.09 -1.45 6.36
C GLN A 11 -5.58 -2.61 5.49
N ILE A 12 -4.37 -3.09 5.74
CA ILE A 12 -3.79 -4.22 5.01
C ILE A 12 -4.59 -5.50 5.28
N ARG A 13 -4.85 -6.26 4.22
CA ARG A 13 -5.58 -7.54 4.26
C ARG A 13 -4.87 -8.59 3.42
N THR A 14 -4.70 -9.78 3.98
CA THR A 14 -4.34 -10.97 3.19
C THR A 14 -5.57 -11.43 2.40
N ILE A 15 -5.43 -11.59 1.09
CA ILE A 15 -6.50 -12.06 0.20
C ILE A 15 -6.01 -13.22 -0.66
N ASP A 16 -6.94 -14.09 -1.04
CA ASP A 16 -6.68 -15.12 -2.05
C ASP A 16 -6.55 -14.51 -3.46
N LYS A 17 -5.74 -15.12 -4.33
CA LYS A 17 -5.50 -14.64 -5.70
C LYS A 17 -6.77 -14.59 -6.56
N SER A 18 -7.77 -15.43 -6.29
CA SER A 18 -9.07 -15.41 -6.99
C SER A 18 -9.85 -14.10 -6.80
N ARG A 19 -9.54 -13.31 -5.76
CA ARG A 19 -10.16 -12.00 -5.51
C ARG A 19 -9.55 -10.87 -6.34
N LEU A 20 -8.38 -11.09 -6.95
CA LEU A 20 -7.75 -10.12 -7.83
C LEU A 20 -8.51 -10.07 -9.15
N LYS A 21 -8.82 -8.85 -9.61
CA LYS A 21 -9.45 -8.59 -10.91
C LYS A 21 -8.36 -8.23 -11.92
N GLU A 22 -8.52 -7.13 -12.65
CA GLU A 22 -7.49 -6.60 -13.54
C GLU A 22 -6.42 -5.76 -12.80
N LYS A 23 -5.25 -5.64 -13.42
CA LYS A 23 -4.18 -4.75 -12.96
C LYS A 23 -4.49 -3.32 -13.39
N VAL A 24 -4.65 -2.41 -12.44
CA VAL A 24 -5.02 -1.01 -12.71
C VAL A 24 -3.80 -0.14 -13.05
N ALA A 25 -2.70 -0.30 -12.32
CA ALA A 25 -1.49 0.52 -12.48
C ALA A 25 -0.25 -0.19 -11.91
N VAL A 26 0.92 0.44 -12.09
CA VAL A 26 2.15 0.17 -11.34
C VAL A 26 2.52 1.46 -10.62
N ILE A 27 2.92 1.35 -9.36
CA ILE A 27 3.40 2.46 -8.55
C ILE A 27 4.92 2.53 -8.71
N ASP A 28 5.46 3.74 -8.83
CA ASP A 28 6.90 3.95 -8.91
C ASP A 28 7.62 3.59 -7.60
N GLU A 29 8.94 3.46 -7.68
CA GLU A 29 9.77 3.04 -6.55
C GLU A 29 9.79 4.07 -5.41
N GLU A 30 9.75 5.37 -5.73
CA GLU A 30 9.76 6.44 -4.73
C GLU A 30 8.51 6.40 -3.85
N VAL A 31 7.34 6.21 -4.45
CA VAL A 31 6.08 6.05 -3.71
C VAL A 31 6.08 4.73 -2.94
N MET A 32 6.64 3.65 -3.49
CA MET A 32 6.75 2.39 -2.76
C MET A 32 7.64 2.50 -1.51
N LEU A 33 8.74 3.26 -1.55
CA LEU A 33 9.56 3.54 -0.35
C LEU A 33 8.76 4.24 0.75
N ARG A 34 7.87 5.17 0.37
CA ARG A 34 6.95 5.82 1.32
C ARG A 34 5.92 4.85 1.88
N VAL A 35 5.46 3.89 1.08
CA VAL A 35 4.57 2.82 1.53
C VAL A 35 5.28 1.90 2.52
N ASP A 36 6.53 1.52 2.27
CA ASP A 36 7.33 0.68 3.18
C ASP A 36 7.48 1.36 4.54
N GLN A 37 7.86 2.63 4.58
CA GLN A 37 7.92 3.40 5.83
C GLN A 37 6.56 3.47 6.55
N ALA A 38 5.47 3.69 5.80
CA ALA A 38 4.12 3.72 6.38
C ALA A 38 3.71 2.35 6.97
N ILE A 39 4.14 1.25 6.35
CA ILE A 39 3.92 -0.11 6.87
C ILE A 39 4.72 -0.32 8.15
N GLU A 40 5.99 0.08 8.19
CA GLU A 40 6.83 -0.03 9.40
C GLU A 40 6.19 0.72 10.57
N ILE A 41 5.71 1.95 10.34
CA ILE A 41 4.99 2.73 11.35
C ILE A 41 3.69 2.03 11.75
N SER A 42 2.88 1.59 10.77
CA SER A 42 1.58 0.95 11.05
C SER A 42 1.71 -0.36 11.83
N LEU A 43 2.83 -1.07 11.68
CA LEU A 43 3.12 -2.31 12.39
C LEU A 43 3.96 -2.10 13.66
N GLY A 44 4.37 -0.86 13.96
CA GLY A 44 5.20 -0.53 15.13
C GLY A 44 6.62 -1.09 15.05
N LEU A 45 7.17 -1.22 13.84
CA LEU A 45 8.53 -1.73 13.58
C LEU A 45 9.60 -0.62 13.61
N THR A 46 9.18 0.64 13.65
CA THR A 46 10.04 1.82 13.70
C THR A 46 9.41 2.90 14.57
N ASP A 47 10.23 3.80 15.11
CA ASP A 47 9.79 4.96 15.88
C ASP A 47 9.34 6.11 14.95
N ILE A 48 8.49 7.00 15.47
CA ILE A 48 7.92 8.15 14.73
C ILE A 48 8.83 9.38 14.85
#